data_AF-A0A7S0ECN0-F1
#
_entry.id   AF-A0A7S0ECN0-F1
#
_cell.length_a   1.000
_cell.length_b   1.000
_cell.length_c   1.000
_cell.angle_alpha   90.00
_cell.angle_beta   90.00
_cell.angle_gamma   90.00
#
_symmetry.space_group_name_H-M   'P 1'
#
loop_
_entity.id
_entity.type
_entity.pdbx_description
1 polymer ?
#
loop_
_entity_poly.entity_id
_entity_poly.type
_entity_poly.pdbx_seq_one_letter_code
_entity_poly.pdbx_strand_id
1 'polypeptide(L)'
;GHYVAPEPVLRFEDLTLGRVLKGAVRNVHEYGVFVRLEGSKIDALCHKSEVSDARVKELGKAFQTGDRVKVIVTAVDAEKRRVSLSMKATKLREAGEEPELE
;
A
#
# COMPACT_ATOMS: atom_id res chain seq x y z
N GLY A 1 -29.94 -4.64 -18.56
CA GLY A 1 -28.50 -4.82 -18.82
C GLY A 1 -27.83 -5.22 -17.53
N HIS A 2 -27.02 -6.29 -17.53
CA HIS A 2 -26.24 -6.67 -16.35
C HIS A 2 -25.09 -5.67 -16.19
N TYR A 3 -25.17 -4.81 -15.18
CA TYR A 3 -24.05 -3.98 -14.76
C TYR A 3 -23.09 -4.89 -13.99
N VAL A 4 -22.13 -5.49 -14.69
CA VAL A 4 -21.04 -6.21 -14.04
C VAL A 4 -20.13 -5.14 -13.46
N ALA A 5 -20.18 -4.94 -12.14
CA ALA A 5 -19.18 -4.13 -11.47
C ALA A 5 -17.80 -4.71 -11.82
N PRO A 6 -16.83 -3.89 -12.27
CA PRO A 6 -15.52 -4.41 -12.65
C PRO A 6 -14.93 -5.14 -11.45
N GLU A 7 -14.62 -6.43 -11.65
CA GLU A 7 -13.94 -7.22 -10.64
C GLU A 7 -12.61 -6.53 -10.28
N PRO A 8 -12.12 -6.66 -9.03
CA PRO A 8 -10.82 -6.11 -8.67
C PRO A 8 -9.72 -6.75 -9.54
N VAL A 9 -9.25 -6.00 -10.55
CA VAL A 9 -8.34 -6.48 -11.61
C VAL A 9 -6.87 -6.54 -11.17
N LEU A 10 -6.51 -5.89 -10.07
CA LEU A 10 -5.13 -5.81 -9.62
C LEU A 10 -4.71 -7.14 -8.97
N ARG A 11 -3.83 -7.86 -9.67
CA ARG A 11 -3.16 -9.09 -9.22
C ARG A 11 -1.73 -8.78 -8.80
N PHE A 12 -1.10 -9.70 -8.08
CA PHE A 12 0.30 -9.56 -7.67
C PHE A 12 1.24 -9.35 -8.86
N GLU A 13 0.91 -9.93 -10.01
CA GLU A 13 1.67 -9.78 -11.27
C GLU A 13 1.59 -8.37 -11.87
N ASP A 14 0.53 -7.60 -11.56
CA ASP A 14 0.34 -6.21 -12.02
C ASP A 14 1.01 -5.19 -11.08
N LEU A 15 1.47 -5.65 -9.91
CA LEU A 15 2.12 -4.81 -8.93
C LEU A 15 3.58 -4.58 -9.32
N THR A 16 3.84 -3.44 -9.93
CA THR A 16 5.20 -2.97 -10.21
C THR A 16 5.82 -2.39 -8.94
N LEU A 17 7.08 -2.75 -8.65
CA LEU A 17 7.88 -2.12 -7.61
C LEU A 17 8.02 -0.61 -7.91
N GLY A 18 7.88 0.23 -6.91
CA GLY A 18 7.86 1.69 -7.08
C GLY A 18 6.49 2.27 -7.43
N ARG A 19 5.48 1.44 -7.72
CA ARG A 19 4.13 1.94 -8.02
C ARG A 19 3.44 2.46 -6.77
N VAL A 20 2.90 3.67 -6.85
CA VAL A 20 2.04 4.25 -5.80
C VAL A 20 0.62 3.76 -5.98
N LEU A 21 0.08 3.18 -4.92
CA LEU A 21 -1.29 2.71 -4.84
C LEU A 21 -1.98 3.35 -3.65
N LYS A 22 -3.31 3.41 -3.71
CA LYS A 22 -4.14 3.81 -2.58
C LYS A 22 -4.60 2.56 -1.87
N GLY A 23 -4.64 2.62 -0.55
CA GLY A 23 -5.16 1.52 0.25
C GLY A 23 -5.85 2.02 1.50
N ALA A 24 -6.66 1.15 2.09
CA ALA A 24 -7.32 1.39 3.35
C ALA A 24 -6.64 0.59 4.45
N VAL A 25 -6.36 1.24 5.57
CA VAL A 25 -5.80 0.56 6.75
C VAL A 25 -6.84 -0.42 7.26
N ARG A 26 -6.50 -1.70 7.27
CA ARG A 26 -7.37 -2.77 7.74
C ARG A 26 -7.09 -3.15 9.18
N ASN A 27 -5.82 -3.07 9.59
CA ASN A 27 -5.42 -3.34 10.96
C ASN A 27 -4.08 -2.68 11.25
N VAL A 28 -3.84 -2.33 12.51
CA VAL A 28 -2.58 -1.70 12.95
C VAL A 28 -2.03 -2.52 14.11
N HIS A 29 -0.79 -2.98 13.97
CA HIS A 29 -0.05 -3.69 15.01
C HIS A 29 1.21 -2.90 15.39
N GLU A 30 1.80 -3.24 16.53
CA GLU A 30 3.06 -2.65 17.00
C GLU A 30 4.24 -2.88 16.05
N TYR A 31 4.22 -3.96 15.28
CA TYR A 31 5.27 -4.28 14.31
C TYR A 31 5.02 -3.68 12.91
N GLY A 32 3.79 -3.26 12.61
CA GLY A 32 3.44 -2.74 11.28
C GLY A 32 1.95 -2.52 11.05
N VAL A 33 1.62 -1.96 9.90
CA VAL A 33 0.27 -1.60 9.48
C VAL A 33 -0.16 -2.50 8.33
N PHE A 34 -1.32 -3.15 8.46
CA PHE A 34 -1.93 -3.89 7.36
C PHE A 34 -2.81 -2.95 6.55
N VAL A 35 -2.45 -2.77 5.29
CA VAL A 35 -3.16 -1.94 4.34
C VAL A 35 -3.72 -2.83 3.24
N ARG A 36 -5.01 -2.68 2.96
CA ARG A 36 -5.65 -3.33 1.83
C ARG A 36 -5.61 -2.41 0.63
N LEU A 37 -5.08 -2.89 -0.48
CA LEU A 37 -5.01 -2.11 -1.72
C LEU A 37 -6.41 -1.88 -2.29
N GLU A 38 -6.72 -0.64 -2.65
CA GLU A 38 -8.00 -0.26 -3.25
C GLU A 38 -8.05 -0.79 -4.70
N GLY A 39 -9.16 -1.42 -5.08
CA GLY A 39 -9.26 -2.10 -6.38
C GLY A 39 -8.57 -3.47 -6.44
N SER A 40 -8.01 -3.96 -5.33
CA SER A 40 -7.47 -5.32 -5.19
C SER A 40 -8.05 -6.02 -3.96
N LYS A 41 -8.01 -7.36 -3.92
CA LYS A 41 -8.24 -8.14 -2.68
C LYS A 41 -6.92 -8.45 -1.95
N ILE A 42 -5.88 -7.69 -2.24
CA ILE A 42 -4.52 -7.93 -1.74
C ILE A 42 -4.35 -7.19 -0.43
N ASP A 43 -4.07 -7.96 0.62
CA ASP A 43 -3.70 -7.45 1.93
C ASP A 43 -2.17 -7.35 1.99
N ALA A 44 -1.68 -6.17 2.31
CA ALA A 44 -0.27 -5.83 2.25
C ALA A 44 0.21 -5.30 3.60
N LEU A 45 1.47 -5.55 3.91
CA LEU A 45 2.05 -5.20 5.21
C LEU A 45 3.06 -4.07 5.02
N CYS A 46 2.84 -2.98 5.74
CA CYS A 46 3.82 -1.93 5.92
C CYS A 46 4.55 -2.17 7.24
N HIS A 47 5.85 -2.43 7.20
CA HIS A 47 6.63 -2.58 8.42
C HIS A 47 6.77 -1.22 9.14
N LYS A 48 6.83 -1.20 10.47
CA LYS A 48 6.90 0.06 11.24
C LYS A 48 8.03 1.00 10.80
N SER A 49 9.16 0.45 10.33
CA SER A 49 10.31 1.21 9.82
C SER A 49 10.08 1.84 8.43
N GLU A 50 9.06 1.35 7.71
CA GLU A 50 8.68 1.80 6.38
C GLU A 50 7.41 2.68 6.41
N VAL A 51 6.77 2.82 7.58
CA VAL A 51 5.59 3.68 7.74
C VAL A 51 5.97 5.16 7.68
N SER A 52 7.11 5.54 8.24
CA SER A 52 7.61 6.90 8.17
C SER A 52 9.12 6.93 8.37
N ASP A 53 9.78 7.93 7.81
CA ASP A 53 11.20 8.21 8.05
C ASP A 53 11.43 8.71 9.50
N ALA A 54 10.39 9.24 10.13
CA ALA A 54 10.40 9.63 11.53
C ALA A 54 10.12 8.45 12.47
N ARG A 55 10.69 8.49 13.68
CA ARG A 55 10.47 7.47 14.72
C ARG A 55 9.02 7.51 15.22
N VAL A 56 8.15 6.72 14.60
CA VAL A 56 6.76 6.56 15.05
C VAL A 56 6.76 5.71 16.32
N LYS A 57 6.57 6.34 17.48
CA LYS A 57 6.44 5.65 18.78
C LYS A 57 5.13 4.87 18.89
N GLU A 58 4.04 5.40 18.33
CA GLU A 58 2.70 4.82 18.42
C GLU A 58 2.03 4.78 17.05
N LEU A 59 2.14 3.65 16.35
CA LEU A 59 1.50 3.47 15.04
C LEU A 59 -0.02 3.67 15.10
N GLY A 60 -0.68 3.19 16.17
CA GLY A 60 -2.13 3.30 16.35
C GLY A 60 -2.65 4.73 16.55
N LYS A 61 -1.79 5.70 16.88
CA LYS A 61 -2.16 7.13 16.87
C LYS A 61 -1.97 7.78 15.51
N ALA A 62 -0.99 7.33 14.75
CA ALA A 62 -0.70 7.86 13.43
C ALA A 62 -1.66 7.31 12.36
N PHE A 63 -2.09 6.05 12.52
CA PHE A 63 -2.96 5.35 11.58
C PHE A 63 -4.11 4.68 12.31
N GLN A 64 -5.31 4.83 11.76
CA GLN A 64 -6.52 4.22 12.30
C GLN A 64 -7.12 3.27 11.27
N THR A 65 -7.83 2.25 11.75
CA THR A 65 -8.57 1.32 10.91
C THR A 65 -9.61 2.07 10.07
N GLY A 66 -9.60 1.85 8.76
CA GLY A 66 -10.44 2.54 7.80
C GLY A 66 -9.80 3.78 7.17
N ASP A 67 -8.64 4.21 7.66
CA ASP A 67 -7.96 5.39 7.11
C ASP A 67 -7.42 5.13 5.70
N ARG A 68 -7.57 6.12 4.81
CA ARG A 68 -7.14 6.02 3.41
C ARG A 68 -5.75 6.58 3.26
N VAL A 69 -4.83 5.72 2.90
CA VAL A 69 -3.40 6.00 2.84
C VAL A 69 -2.84 5.70 1.47
N LYS A 70 -1.84 6.49 1.07
CA LYS A 70 -1.04 6.18 -0.13
C LYS A 70 0.16 5.34 0.30
N VAL A 71 0.44 4.32 -0.49
CA VAL A 71 1.47 3.33 -0.24
C VAL A 71 2.24 3.10 -1.53
N ILE A 72 3.53 2.83 -1.44
CA ILE A 72 4.36 2.44 -2.57
C ILE A 72 4.75 0.97 -2.42
N VAL A 73 4.70 0.24 -3.52
CA VAL A 73 5.10 -1.17 -3.57
C VAL A 73 6.62 -1.26 -3.48
N THR A 74 7.15 -1.89 -2.44
CA THR A 74 8.61 -2.06 -2.27
C THR A 74 9.06 -3.50 -2.47
N ALA A 75 8.18 -4.47 -2.26
CA ALA A 75 8.40 -5.87 -2.60
C ALA A 75 7.07 -6.58 -2.85
N VAL A 76 7.06 -7.54 -3.78
CA VAL A 76 5.91 -8.38 -4.10
C VAL A 76 6.35 -9.83 -4.04
N ASP A 77 5.75 -10.60 -3.12
CA ASP A 77 5.94 -12.04 -2.99
C ASP A 77 4.67 -12.74 -3.49
N ALA A 78 4.61 -13.03 -4.80
CA ALA A 78 3.47 -13.75 -5.38
C ALA A 78 3.31 -15.16 -4.78
N GLU A 79 4.42 -15.85 -4.48
CA GLU A 79 4.42 -17.19 -3.87
C GLU A 79 3.76 -17.21 -2.49
N LYS A 80 4.11 -16.24 -1.64
CA LYS A 80 3.56 -16.11 -0.28
C LYS A 80 2.26 -15.30 -0.26
N ARG A 81 1.83 -14.77 -1.41
CA ARG A 81 0.67 -13.88 -1.57
C ARG A 81 0.75 -12.67 -0.64
N ARG A 82 1.97 -12.11 -0.51
CA ARG A 82 2.28 -10.99 0.38
C ARG A 82 2.89 -9.86 -0.41
N VAL A 83 2.57 -8.64 -0.01
CA VAL A 83 3.16 -7.42 -0.60
C VAL A 83 3.69 -6.59 0.55
N SER A 84 4.95 -6.18 0.42
CA SER A 84 5.56 -5.20 1.33
C SER A 84 5.36 -3.82 0.74
N LEU A 85 4.82 -2.95 1.58
CA LEU A 85 4.55 -1.56 1.23
C LEU A 85 5.40 -0.63 2.08
N SER A 86 5.61 0.57 1.55
CA SER A 86 6.19 1.68 2.29
C SER A 86 5.24 2.87 2.22
N MET A 87 5.17 3.63 3.29
CA MET A 87 4.39 4.87 3.41
C MET A 87 5.31 6.09 3.58
N LYS A 88 6.62 5.88 3.41
CA LYS A 88 7.62 6.94 3.45
C LYS A 88 7.29 8.04 2.45
N ALA A 89 7.19 9.26 2.97
CA ALA A 89 6.93 10.45 2.17
C ALA A 89 7.99 10.64 1.08
N THR A 90 9.25 10.28 1.38
CA THR A 90 10.37 10.33 0.43
C THR A 90 10.06 9.52 -0.83
N LYS A 91 9.69 8.24 -0.66
CA LYS A 91 9.39 7.35 -1.79
C LYS A 91 8.11 7.73 -2.52
N LEU A 92 7.10 8.20 -1.79
CA LEU A 92 5.86 8.70 -2.37
C LEU A 92 6.07 9.95 -3.22
N ARG A 93 7.05 10.80 -2.88
CA ARG A 93 7.44 11.96 -3.68
C ARG A 93 8.15 11.52 -4.96
N GLU A 94 9.11 10.60 -4.84
CA GLU A 94 9.85 10.04 -5.98
C GLU A 94 8.93 9.39 -7.01
N ALA A 95 7.94 8.61 -6.58
CA ALA A 95 7.02 7.94 -7.50
C ALA A 95 5.81 8.79 -7.93
N GLY A 96 5.62 9.98 -7.33
CA GLY A 96 4.72 11.02 -7.85
C GLY A 96 5.36 11.87 -8.94
N GLU A 97 6.66 11.70 -9.16
CA GLU A 97 7.48 12.39 -10.16
C GLU A 97 7.96 11.36 -11.21
N GLU A 98 7.04 10.73 -11.94
CA GLU A 98 7.38 10.07 -13.21
C GLU A 98 6.44 10.55 -14.33
N PRO A 99 7.01 10.82 -15.51
CA PRO A 99 6.48 11.77 -16.49
C PRO A 99 5.21 11.25 -17.16
N GLU A 100 4.35 12.18 -17.53
CA GLU A 100 3.38 12.00 -18.60
C GLU A 100 4.15 11.41 -19.80
N LEU A 101 3.96 10.11 -20.08
CA LEU A 101 4.53 9.48 -21.27
C LEU A 101 3.78 10.06 -22.48
N GLU A 102 4.52 10.79 -23.32
CA GLU A 102 4.11 11.34 -24.62
C GLU A 102 3.62 10.26 -25.60
#